data_AF-A0A3A1UYK9-F1
#
_entry.id   AF-A0A3A1UYK9-F1
#
_cell.length_a   1.000
_cell.length_b   1.000
_cell.length_c   1.000
_cell.angle_alpha   90.00
_cell.angle_beta   90.00
_cell.angle_gamma   90.00
#
_symmetry.space_group_name_H-M   'P 1'
#
loop_
_entity.id
_entity.type
_entity.pdbx_description
1 polymer ?
#
loop_
_entity_poly.entity_id
_entity_poly.type
_entity_poly.pdbx_seq_one_letter_code
_entity_poly.pdbx_strand_id
1 'polypeptide(L)'
;MIKYGSDRITELKFKSFTSIVELRPDGQWVDIALHPAVDEATPIPDDLIEFSILVICTRDGVIAQIVPQDEDCDCEYQFTFSEKEQIKAFVMSEEMQARIQKLSSPA
;
A
#
# COMPACT_ATOMS: atom_id res chain seq x y z
N MET A 1 9.53 8.02 2.43
CA MET A 1 9.08 7.85 3.80
C MET A 1 9.70 8.87 4.73
N ILE A 2 8.92 9.29 5.72
CA ILE A 2 9.25 10.29 6.73
C ILE A 2 9.12 9.60 8.08
N LYS A 3 10.22 9.41 8.81
CA LYS A 3 10.18 8.86 10.17
C LYS A 3 9.73 9.96 11.13
N TYR A 4 8.75 9.66 11.98
CA TYR A 4 8.31 10.60 13.00
C TYR A 4 9.48 10.99 13.92
N GLY A 5 9.74 12.30 14.07
CA GLY A 5 10.84 12.81 14.91
C GLY A 5 12.22 12.88 14.25
N SER A 6 12.36 12.58 12.95
CA SER A 6 13.62 12.76 12.20
C SER A 6 13.46 13.78 11.06
N ASP A 7 14.49 14.61 10.85
CA ASP A 7 14.58 15.56 9.71
C ASP A 7 14.93 14.85 8.38
N ARG A 8 15.27 13.56 8.44
CA ARG A 8 15.61 12.75 7.27
C ARG A 8 14.35 12.26 6.56
N ILE A 9 14.14 12.78 5.35
CA ILE A 9 13.18 12.27 4.38
C ILE A 9 13.93 11.32 3.44
N THR A 10 13.54 10.06 3.40
CA THR A 10 14.08 9.08 2.46
C THR A 10 13.00 8.76 1.43
N GLU A 11 13.08 9.28 0.22
CA GLU A 11 12.11 8.93 -0.82
C GLU A 11 12.44 7.55 -1.41
N LEU A 12 11.54 6.58 -1.21
CA LEU A 12 11.68 5.26 -1.82
C LEU A 12 11.21 5.31 -3.27
N LYS A 13 11.97 4.67 -4.15
CA LYS A 13 11.55 4.41 -5.53
C LYS A 13 11.01 3.00 -5.64
N PHE A 14 9.71 2.90 -5.87
CA PHE A 14 9.04 1.62 -6.09
C PHE A 14 9.17 1.22 -7.57
N LYS A 15 9.81 0.08 -7.84
CA LYS A 15 9.90 -0.49 -9.20
C LYS A 15 8.60 -1.18 -9.60
N SER A 16 8.07 -1.96 -8.67
CA SER A 16 6.90 -2.81 -8.89
C SER A 16 6.15 -2.99 -7.58
N PHE A 17 4.88 -3.35 -7.66
CA PHE A 17 4.07 -3.72 -6.50
C PHE A 17 3.50 -5.12 -6.70
N THR A 18 3.72 -6.00 -5.73
CA THR A 18 2.96 -7.26 -5.62
C THR A 18 1.74 -6.97 -4.75
N SER A 19 0.55 -7.33 -5.21
CA SER A 19 -0.70 -7.01 -4.52
C SER A 19 -1.53 -8.25 -4.19
N ILE A 20 -1.86 -8.39 -2.92
CA ILE A 20 -2.80 -9.37 -2.38
C ILE A 20 -4.08 -8.62 -2.04
N VAL A 21 -5.21 -9.09 -2.56
CA VAL A 21 -6.51 -8.40 -2.41
C VAL A 21 -7.47 -9.36 -1.72
N GLU A 22 -8.00 -8.93 -0.59
CA GLU A 22 -8.90 -9.71 0.24
C GLU A 22 -10.15 -8.91 0.57
N LEU A 23 -11.32 -9.51 0.36
CA LEU A 23 -12.59 -8.94 0.79
C LEU A 23 -12.80 -9.31 2.27
N ARG A 24 -12.99 -8.31 3.13
CA ARG A 24 -13.31 -8.56 4.53
C ARG A 24 -14.62 -9.34 4.65
N PRO A 25 -14.78 -10.19 5.69
CA PRO A 25 -15.99 -11.00 5.88
C PRO A 25 -17.29 -10.18 6.01
N ASP A 26 -17.20 -8.93 6.45
CA ASP A 26 -18.34 -7.99 6.51
C ASP A 26 -18.80 -7.52 5.10
N GLY A 27 -17.97 -7.77 4.08
CA GLY A 27 -18.26 -7.51 2.67
C GLY A 27 -18.28 -6.03 2.28
N GLN A 28 -18.00 -5.11 3.21
CA GLN A 28 -17.99 -3.66 2.95
C GLN A 28 -16.60 -3.13 2.56
N TRP A 29 -15.55 -3.77 3.06
CA TRP A 29 -14.16 -3.32 2.94
C TRP A 29 -13.31 -4.34 2.20
N VAL A 30 -12.41 -3.84 1.36
CA VAL A 30 -11.42 -4.63 0.64
C VAL A 30 -10.06 -4.19 1.14
N ASP A 31 -9.31 -5.13 1.68
CA ASP A 31 -7.92 -4.94 2.10
C ASP A 31 -7.02 -5.31 0.92
N ILE A 32 -6.09 -4.42 0.61
CA ILE A 32 -5.09 -4.60 -0.41
C ILE A 32 -3.73 -4.49 0.27
N ALA A 33 -3.07 -5.63 0.50
CA ALA A 33 -1.69 -5.66 0.93
C ALA A 33 -0.78 -5.50 -0.30
N LEU A 34 0.00 -4.42 -0.34
CA LEU A 34 1.00 -4.16 -1.37
C LEU A 34 2.39 -4.41 -0.79
N HIS A 35 3.18 -5.22 -1.49
CA HIS A 35 4.58 -5.44 -1.23
C HIS A 35 5.39 -4.77 -2.34
N PRO A 36 5.92 -3.56 -2.09
CA PRO A 36 6.71 -2.86 -3.09
C PRO A 36 8.10 -3.49 -3.24
N ALA A 37 8.50 -3.70 -4.48
CA ALA A 37 9.90 -3.93 -4.82
C ALA A 37 10.60 -2.56 -4.92
N VAL A 38 11.46 -2.25 -3.95
CA VAL A 38 12.26 -1.01 -3.94
C VAL A 38 13.51 -1.13 -4.82
N ASP A 39 13.94 -0.01 -5.39
CA ASP A 39 15.25 0.06 -6.04
C ASP A 39 16.38 -0.05 -5.01
N GLU A 40 17.43 -0.83 -5.31
CA GLU A 40 18.64 -0.94 -4.48
C GLU A 40 19.34 0.41 -4.26
N ALA A 41 19.13 1.38 -5.17
CA ALA A 41 19.63 2.74 -5.01
C ALA A 41 18.92 3.53 -3.88
N THR A 42 17.73 3.11 -3.45
CA THR A 42 16.96 3.70 -2.35
C THR A 42 16.50 2.58 -1.42
N PRO A 43 17.42 2.00 -0.62
CA PRO A 43 17.07 0.90 0.26
C PRO A 43 16.03 1.34 1.28
N ILE A 44 15.17 0.40 1.66
CA ILE A 44 14.29 0.55 2.82
C ILE A 44 15.19 0.79 4.04
N PRO A 45 14.82 1.70 4.96
CA PRO A 45 15.54 1.87 6.23
C PRO A 45 15.78 0.52 6.91
N ASP A 46 17.00 0.26 7.39
CA ASP A 46 17.37 -0.98 8.13
C ASP A 46 16.51 -1.28 9.36
N ASP A 47 15.76 -0.28 9.83
CA ASP A 47 14.84 -0.35 10.96
C ASP A 47 13.49 -1.01 10.59
N LEU A 48 13.23 -1.23 9.29
CA LEU A 48 12.07 -1.95 8.77
C LEU A 48 12.52 -3.33 8.28
N ILE A 49 11.95 -4.37 8.89
CA ILE A 49 12.31 -5.77 8.63
C ILE A 49 11.51 -6.31 7.44
N GLU A 50 10.21 -6.05 7.40
CA GLU A 50 9.28 -6.53 6.36
C GLU A 50 8.29 -5.43 5.99
N PHE A 51 8.76 -4.49 5.17
CA PHE A 51 7.97 -3.35 4.74
C PHE A 51 6.85 -3.75 3.75
N SER A 52 5.61 -3.44 4.13
CA SER A 52 4.41 -3.62 3.32
C SER A 52 3.48 -2.40 3.42
N ILE A 53 2.44 -2.37 2.60
CA ILE A 53 1.49 -1.26 2.54
C ILE A 53 0.09 -1.81 2.54
N LEU A 54 -0.68 -1.49 3.58
CA LEU A 54 -2.10 -1.81 3.61
C LEU A 54 -2.90 -0.66 3.01
N VAL A 55 -3.59 -0.94 1.92
CA VAL A 55 -4.58 -0.04 1.34
C VAL A 55 -5.96 -0.59 1.60
N ILE A 56 -6.76 0.16 2.35
CA ILE A 56 -8.15 -0.18 2.61
C ILE A 56 -9.00 0.59 1.63
N CYS A 57 -9.78 -0.10 0.81
CA CYS A 57 -10.73 0.52 -0.10
C CYS A 57 -12.15 -0.03 0.09
N THR A 58 -13.12 0.71 -0.45
CA THR A 58 -14.49 0.21 -0.59
C THR A 58 -14.56 -0.81 -1.73
N ARG A 59 -15.68 -1.53 -1.82
CA ARG A 59 -15.97 -2.42 -2.96
C ARG A 59 -15.96 -1.71 -4.32
N ASP A 60 -16.22 -0.42 -4.32
CA ASP A 60 -16.20 0.43 -5.51
C ASP A 60 -14.77 0.84 -5.89
N GLY A 61 -13.76 0.38 -5.14
CA GLY A 61 -12.35 0.69 -5.35
C GLY A 61 -11.95 2.09 -4.88
N VAL A 62 -12.81 2.77 -4.11
CA VAL A 62 -12.50 4.06 -3.49
C VAL A 62 -11.59 3.84 -2.29
N ILE A 63 -10.37 4.39 -2.34
CA ILE A 63 -9.38 4.29 -1.28
C ILE A 63 -9.88 5.06 -0.04
N ALA A 64 -10.03 4.36 1.07
CA ALA A 64 -10.38 4.94 2.36
C ALA A 64 -9.15 5.25 3.21
N GLN A 65 -8.15 4.35 3.20
CA GLN A 65 -6.93 4.52 3.99
C GLN A 65 -5.72 3.87 3.30
N ILE A 66 -4.54 4.45 3.53
CA ILE A 66 -3.24 3.90 3.11
C ILE A 66 -2.35 3.93 4.35
N VAL A 67 -1.88 2.77 4.76
CA VAL A 67 -1.13 2.58 6.01
C VAL A 67 0.20 1.87 5.68
N PRO A 68 1.35 2.44 6.05
CA PRO A 68 2.62 1.72 6.00
C PRO A 68 2.66 0.67 7.10
N GLN A 69 3.12 -0.53 6.76
CA GLN A 69 3.29 -1.62 7.71
C GLN A 69 4.72 -2.13 7.71
N ASP A 70 5.14 -2.65 8.86
CA ASP A 70 6.34 -3.47 9.05
C ASP A 70 5.93 -4.72 9.81
N GLU A 71 6.32 -5.90 9.33
CA GLU A 71 5.89 -7.18 9.91
C GLU A 71 4.35 -7.26 10.08
N ASP A 72 3.60 -6.77 9.08
CA ASP A 72 2.13 -6.65 9.11
C ASP A 72 1.57 -5.77 10.24
N CYS A 73 2.42 -4.98 10.91
CA CYS A 73 2.05 -4.04 11.98
C CYS A 73 2.16 -2.57 11.53
N ASP A 74 1.28 -1.70 12.03
CA ASP A 74 1.38 -0.25 11.78
C ASP A 74 2.71 0.30 12.30
N CYS A 75 3.27 1.27 11.59
CA CYS A 75 4.58 1.81 11.88
C CYS A 75 4.59 3.33 12.04
N GLU A 76 5.61 3.83 12.72
CA GLU A 76 5.82 5.27 12.96
C GLU A 76 6.25 6.05 11.70
N TYR A 77 6.36 5.38 10.56
CA TYR A 77 6.71 5.99 9.29
C TYR A 77 5.47 6.55 8.60
N GLN A 78 5.65 7.63 7.85
CA GLN A 78 4.63 8.14 6.96
C GLN A 78 5.13 8.14 5.53
N PHE A 79 4.25 7.83 4.59
CA PHE A 79 4.53 8.01 3.18
C PHE A 79 4.66 9.48 2.83
N THR A 80 5.62 9.79 1.95
CA THR A 80 5.70 11.09 1.29
C THR A 80 4.54 11.26 0.31
N PHE A 81 4.33 12.48 -0.15
CA PHE A 81 3.31 12.78 -1.14
C PHE A 81 3.51 11.94 -2.41
N SER A 82 4.73 11.89 -2.94
CA SER A 82 5.12 11.12 -4.14
C SER A 82 4.85 9.62 -4.00
N GLU A 83 5.10 9.04 -2.82
CA GLU A 83 4.85 7.62 -2.55
C GLU A 83 3.35 7.33 -2.52
N LYS A 84 2.56 8.17 -1.82
CA LYS A 84 1.09 8.05 -1.79
C LYS A 84 0.50 8.16 -3.19
N GLU A 85 1.02 9.05 -4.03
CA GLU A 85 0.56 9.18 -5.41
C GLU A 85 0.84 7.92 -6.24
N GLN A 86 2.02 7.32 -6.12
CA GLN A 86 2.33 6.05 -6.80
C GLN A 86 1.40 4.92 -6.36
N ILE A 87 1.16 4.79 -5.05
CA ILE A 87 0.25 3.78 -4.48
C ILE A 87 -1.19 4.01 -4.98
N LYS A 88 -1.65 5.26 -4.93
CA LYS A 88 -2.98 5.62 -5.43
C LYS A 88 -3.12 5.33 -6.91
N ALA A 89 -2.13 5.71 -7.73
CA ALA A 89 -2.13 5.44 -9.16
C ALA A 89 -2.19 3.94 -9.46
N PHE A 90 -1.45 3.13 -8.70
CA PHE A 90 -1.50 1.67 -8.80
C PHE A 90 -2.88 1.11 -8.45
N VAL A 91 -3.45 1.51 -7.30
CA VAL A 91 -4.75 1.01 -6.84
C VAL A 91 -5.92 1.50 -7.72
N MET A 92 -5.81 2.71 -8.28
CA MET A 92 -6.79 3.27 -9.20
C MET A 92 -6.61 2.80 -10.66
N SER A 93 -5.59 1.98 -10.95
CA SER A 93 -5.41 1.42 -12.28
C SER A 93 -6.58 0.52 -12.67
N GLU A 94 -6.91 0.48 -13.96
CA GLU A 94 -8.02 -0.33 -14.47
C GLU A 94 -7.89 -1.81 -14.10
N GLU A 95 -6.67 -2.35 -14.14
CA GLU A 95 -6.40 -3.74 -13.76
C GLU A 95 -6.75 -4.01 -12.29
N MET A 96 -6.34 -3.11 -11.40
CA MET A 96 -6.57 -3.27 -9.97
C MET A 96 -8.04 -3.06 -9.61
N GLN A 97 -8.69 -2.06 -10.20
CA GLN A 97 -10.12 -1.82 -10.06
C GLN A 97 -10.94 -3.02 -10.55
N ALA A 98 -10.54 -3.63 -11.68
CA ALA A 98 -11.19 -4.85 -12.17
C ALA A 98 -11.00 -6.04 -11.21
N ARG A 99 -9.83 -6.18 -10.54
CA ARG A 99 -9.62 -7.22 -9.51
C ARG A 99 -10.51 -6.99 -8.29
N ILE A 100 -10.60 -5.75 -7.80
CA ILE A 100 -11.47 -5.38 -6.65
C ILE A 100 -12.94 -5.69 -6.96
N GLN A 101 -13.40 -5.32 -8.16
CA GLN A 101 -14.77 -5.58 -8.59
C GLN A 101 -15.07 -7.08 -8.73
N LYS A 102 -14.14 -7.87 -9.29
CA LYS A 102 -14.29 -9.33 -9.40
C LYS A 102 -14.47 -10.01 -8.04
N LEU A 103 -13.78 -9.55 -7.00
CA LEU A 103 -13.93 -10.06 -5.64
C LEU A 103 -15.28 -9.68 -5.02
N SER A 104 -15.87 -8.57 -5.48
CA SER A 104 -17.14 -8.06 -4.99
C SER A 104 -18.35 -8.65 -5.72
N SER A 105 -18.20 -9.28 -6.88
CA SER A 105 -19.29 -9.95 -7.59
C SER A 105 -19.44 -11.39 -7.09
N PRO A 106 -20.54 -11.76 -6.41
CA PRO A 106 -20.84 -13.17 -6.18
C PRO A 106 -21.06 -13.86 -7.53
N ALA A 107 -20.41 -15.01 -7.73
CA ALA A 107 -20.63 -15.88 -8.88
C ALA A 107 -22.07 -16.43 -8.91
#